data_AF-A0A2D6VZD4-F1
#
_entry.id   AF-A0A2D6VZD4-F1
#
_cell.length_a   1.000
_cell.length_b   1.000
_cell.length_c   1.000
_cell.angle_alpha   90.00
_cell.angle_beta   90.00
_cell.angle_gamma   90.00
#
_symmetry.space_group_name_H-M   'P 1'
#
loop_
_entity.id
_entity.type
_entity.pdbx_description
1 polymer ?
#
loop_
_entity_poly.entity_id
_entity_poly.type
_entity_poly.pdbx_seq_one_letter_code
_entity_poly.pdbx_strand_id
1 'polypeptide(L)'
;MKISRQAYADMYGPTVGDRVRLGDTELWIEVEEDHTHYGDEVKFGGGKVIRDGMGQSQRCDDAVMDTVITNALILDWWGIVKADVGIQKGRIAAIGKAGNPDTQPDVTIVIGPGTEIIAGEGKILTAGGIDPHIHFICPQQVEEALMSGVTTMLGGGTGPATGTNATTCTPGPWHIGKMLQAVDSLPMNIGFLGKGNASLPEALELQVKAGVIGLKLHEDWGTTPASIDNCLTVADQYDIQVAIHTDTLNESGFVEDTLAAFKGRCIHTFHTEGA
;
A
#
# COMPACT_ATOMS: atom_id res chain seq x y z
N MET A 1 -10.98 -16.95 36.43
CA MET A 1 -12.17 -16.08 36.36
C MET A 1 -12.90 -16.38 35.04
N LYS A 2 -14.21 -16.08 34.91
CA LYS A 2 -14.93 -16.22 33.63
C LYS A 2 -15.49 -14.86 33.21
N ILE A 3 -15.41 -14.53 31.93
CA ILE A 3 -15.99 -13.34 31.31
C ILE A 3 -16.94 -13.78 30.18
N SER A 4 -18.01 -13.03 29.93
CA SER A 4 -18.89 -13.31 28.79
C SER A 4 -18.22 -12.86 27.48
N ARG A 5 -18.54 -13.50 26.35
CA ARG A 5 -18.00 -13.11 25.04
C ARG A 5 -18.33 -11.65 24.69
N GLN A 6 -19.55 -11.19 24.98
CA GLN A 6 -19.93 -9.80 24.75
C GLN A 6 -19.04 -8.83 25.53
N ALA A 7 -18.86 -9.06 26.84
CA ALA A 7 -18.02 -8.19 27.66
C ALA A 7 -16.54 -8.24 27.23
N TYR A 8 -16.06 -9.39 26.75
CA TYR A 8 -14.73 -9.52 26.17
C TYR A 8 -14.59 -8.66 24.91
N ALA A 9 -15.54 -8.79 23.96
CA ALA A 9 -15.53 -8.03 22.71
C ALA A 9 -15.63 -6.52 22.96
N ASP A 10 -16.42 -6.10 23.94
CA ASP A 10 -16.55 -4.69 24.34
C ASP A 10 -15.23 -4.14 24.94
N MET A 11 -14.41 -4.99 25.57
CA MET A 11 -13.16 -4.58 26.21
C MET A 11 -11.93 -4.65 25.29
N TYR A 12 -11.82 -5.71 24.49
CA TYR A 12 -10.60 -6.05 23.73
C TYR A 12 -10.86 -6.15 22.22
N GLY A 13 -12.09 -5.96 21.76
CA GLY A 13 -12.50 -6.27 20.39
C GLY A 13 -12.81 -7.77 20.18
N PRO A 14 -13.32 -8.14 19.01
CA PRO A 14 -13.75 -9.51 18.71
C PRO A 14 -12.58 -10.51 18.82
N THR A 15 -12.93 -11.79 19.00
CA THR A 15 -11.98 -12.92 19.01
C THR A 15 -12.55 -14.08 18.17
N VAL A 16 -11.81 -15.19 18.07
CA VAL A 16 -12.08 -16.32 17.16
C VAL A 16 -13.57 -16.70 17.13
N GLY A 17 -14.15 -16.70 15.93
CA GLY A 17 -15.55 -17.02 15.65
C GLY A 17 -16.55 -15.87 15.81
N ASP A 18 -16.15 -14.72 16.35
CA ASP A 18 -16.99 -13.51 16.29
C ASP A 18 -17.01 -12.96 14.86
N ARG A 19 -18.11 -12.29 14.51
CA ARG A 19 -18.28 -11.67 13.18
C ARG A 19 -18.47 -10.18 13.26
N VAL A 20 -17.89 -9.46 12.29
CA VAL A 20 -17.98 -8.01 12.15
C VAL A 20 -18.51 -7.68 10.76
N ARG A 21 -19.52 -6.80 10.69
CA ARG A 21 -20.01 -6.24 9.43
C ARG A 21 -19.06 -5.15 8.95
N LEU A 22 -18.71 -5.16 7.66
CA LEU A 22 -17.90 -4.10 7.07
C LEU A 22 -18.77 -2.90 6.68
N GLY A 23 -18.65 -1.80 7.44
CA GLY A 23 -19.46 -0.60 7.22
C GLY A 23 -20.96 -0.90 7.29
N ASP A 24 -21.71 -0.34 6.34
CA ASP A 24 -23.14 -0.59 6.13
C ASP A 24 -23.42 -1.64 5.04
N THR A 25 -22.39 -2.37 4.59
CA THR A 25 -22.52 -3.44 3.61
C THR A 25 -23.17 -4.70 4.19
N GLU A 26 -23.43 -5.70 3.35
CA GLU A 26 -23.81 -7.06 3.77
C GLU A 26 -22.61 -8.02 3.85
N LEU A 27 -21.38 -7.49 3.81
CA LEU A 27 -20.16 -8.28 4.00
C LEU A 27 -19.88 -8.46 5.49
N TRP A 28 -19.62 -9.71 5.88
CA TRP A 28 -19.27 -10.09 7.24
C TRP A 28 -17.93 -10.82 7.23
N ILE A 29 -17.01 -10.36 8.06
CA ILE A 29 -15.74 -11.03 8.32
C ILE A 29 -15.85 -11.81 9.63
N GLU A 30 -15.23 -12.98 9.69
CA GLU A 30 -15.14 -13.81 10.90
C GLU A 30 -13.67 -13.86 11.35
N VAL A 31 -13.42 -13.72 12.66
CA VAL A 31 -12.07 -13.82 13.20
C VAL A 31 -11.59 -15.27 13.12
N GLU A 32 -10.53 -15.52 12.35
CA GLU A 32 -10.00 -16.86 12.06
C GLU A 32 -9.04 -17.33 13.16
N GLU A 33 -8.20 -16.43 13.66
CA GLU A 33 -7.19 -16.69 14.69
C GLU A 33 -7.10 -15.51 15.67
N ASP A 34 -6.73 -15.80 16.92
CA ASP A 34 -6.38 -14.79 17.92
C ASP A 34 -5.05 -15.19 18.56
N HIS A 35 -4.05 -14.33 18.42
CA HIS A 35 -2.69 -14.57 18.89
C HIS A 35 -2.53 -14.31 20.40
N THR A 36 -3.57 -13.84 21.09
CA THR A 36 -3.49 -13.53 22.52
C THR A 36 -3.55 -14.78 23.40
N HIS A 37 -3.16 -14.60 24.67
CA HIS A 37 -3.53 -15.50 25.76
C HIS A 37 -4.63 -14.83 26.58
N TYR A 38 -5.78 -15.49 26.71
CA TYR A 38 -6.93 -14.88 27.37
C TYR A 38 -6.66 -14.51 28.83
N GLY A 39 -6.75 -13.22 29.15
CA GLY A 39 -6.41 -12.63 30.45
C GLY A 39 -5.06 -11.90 30.48
N ASP A 40 -4.25 -12.00 29.42
CA ASP A 40 -2.95 -11.36 29.24
C ASP A 40 -2.94 -10.32 28.10
N GLU A 41 -4.13 -9.87 27.67
CA GLU A 41 -4.29 -8.82 26.69
C GLU A 41 -3.65 -7.52 27.19
N VAL A 42 -2.87 -6.87 26.35
CA VAL A 42 -2.25 -5.60 26.71
C VAL A 42 -3.21 -4.45 26.44
N LYS A 43 -3.55 -3.69 27.48
CA LYS A 43 -4.32 -2.43 27.38
C LYS A 43 -3.59 -1.30 28.07
N PHE A 44 -3.58 -0.14 27.41
CA PHE A 44 -3.02 1.09 27.95
C PHE A 44 -4.08 1.96 28.66
N GLY A 45 -3.66 2.67 29.71
CA GLY A 45 -4.48 3.60 30.49
C GLY A 45 -4.27 3.49 32.00
N GLY A 46 -4.87 4.42 32.76
CA GLY A 46 -4.77 4.46 34.22
C GLY A 46 -5.21 3.15 34.87
N GLY A 47 -4.30 2.52 35.62
CA GLY A 47 -4.57 1.25 36.30
C GLY A 47 -4.65 0.01 35.40
N LYS A 48 -4.30 0.11 34.11
CA LYS A 48 -4.36 -1.03 33.16
C LYS A 48 -3.04 -1.82 33.10
N VAL A 49 -2.84 -2.57 32.02
CA VAL A 49 -1.79 -3.61 31.90
C VAL A 49 -0.45 -3.00 31.52
N ILE A 50 -0.40 -2.13 30.51
CA ILE A 50 0.85 -1.51 30.04
C ILE A 50 1.30 -0.44 31.02
N ARG A 51 2.04 -0.88 32.04
CA ARG A 51 2.64 -0.08 33.10
C ARG A 51 3.97 -0.71 33.52
N ASP A 52 4.84 0.11 34.09
CA ASP A 52 6.16 -0.27 34.56
C ASP A 52 6.15 -1.56 35.40
N GLY A 53 6.95 -2.55 34.98
CA GLY A 53 7.08 -3.85 35.63
C GLY A 53 5.88 -4.79 35.47
N MET A 54 4.80 -4.34 34.81
CA MET A 54 3.60 -5.13 34.51
C MET A 54 3.67 -5.60 33.05
N GLY A 55 2.81 -5.10 32.17
CA GLY A 55 2.88 -5.35 30.72
C GLY A 55 3.97 -4.55 29.99
N GLN A 56 4.69 -3.66 30.68
CA GLN A 56 5.89 -2.99 30.18
C GLN A 56 7.13 -3.58 30.85
N SER A 57 8.06 -4.10 30.06
CA SER A 57 9.35 -4.65 30.48
C SER A 57 10.37 -3.56 30.81
N GLN A 58 11.49 -3.95 31.42
CA GLN A 58 12.66 -3.10 31.66
C GLN A 58 13.68 -3.14 30.51
N ARG A 59 13.42 -3.93 29.45
CA ARG A 59 14.27 -3.99 28.26
C ARG A 59 14.33 -2.63 27.54
N CYS A 60 15.39 -2.41 26.78
CA CYS A 60 15.68 -1.17 26.07
C CYS A 60 16.22 -1.43 24.66
N ASP A 61 16.47 -0.35 23.92
CA ASP A 61 17.08 -0.35 22.58
C ASP A 61 16.33 -1.26 21.58
N ASP A 62 17.06 -1.98 20.72
CA ASP A 62 16.50 -2.83 19.67
C ASP A 62 15.70 -4.03 20.21
N ALA A 63 15.71 -4.29 21.52
CA ALA A 63 14.94 -5.36 22.14
C ALA A 63 13.47 -5.00 22.37
N VAL A 64 13.06 -3.75 22.14
CA VAL A 64 11.68 -3.27 22.31
C VAL A 64 11.16 -2.61 21.04
N MET A 65 9.84 -2.58 20.87
CA MET A 65 9.21 -1.89 19.74
C MET A 65 9.22 -0.38 19.94
N ASP A 66 9.25 0.38 18.85
CA ASP A 66 9.05 1.83 18.88
C ASP A 66 7.57 2.17 19.07
N THR A 67 6.68 1.38 18.46
CA THR A 67 5.23 1.51 18.61
C THR A 67 4.56 0.15 18.58
N VAL A 68 3.52 -0.04 19.38
CA VAL A 68 2.65 -1.23 19.33
C VAL A 68 1.20 -0.81 19.10
N ILE A 69 0.57 -1.38 18.08
CA ILE A 69 -0.89 -1.33 17.90
C ILE A 69 -1.47 -2.54 18.61
N THR A 70 -2.21 -2.29 19.69
CA THR A 70 -2.71 -3.36 20.57
C THR A 70 -4.07 -3.88 20.12
N ASN A 71 -4.31 -5.19 20.23
CA ASN A 71 -5.61 -5.84 20.02
C ASN A 71 -6.28 -5.50 18.67
N ALA A 72 -5.52 -5.40 17.59
CA ALA A 72 -6.05 -5.06 16.27
C ALA A 72 -6.73 -6.27 15.62
N LEU A 73 -7.90 -6.06 15.01
CA LEU A 73 -8.45 -7.03 14.05
C LEU A 73 -7.81 -6.74 12.68
N ILE A 74 -6.86 -7.56 12.27
CA ILE A 74 -6.16 -7.44 11.00
C ILE A 74 -7.01 -8.06 9.91
N LEU A 75 -7.21 -7.32 8.81
CA LEU A 75 -7.83 -7.79 7.59
C LEU A 75 -6.82 -7.60 6.45
N ASP A 76 -6.29 -8.71 5.94
CA ASP A 76 -5.35 -8.71 4.83
C ASP A 76 -5.53 -9.96 3.94
N TRP A 77 -4.85 -10.02 2.80
CA TRP A 77 -5.02 -11.09 1.81
C TRP A 77 -4.69 -12.50 2.33
N TRP A 78 -3.86 -12.59 3.38
CA TRP A 78 -3.43 -13.85 3.98
C TRP A 78 -4.31 -14.32 5.14
N GLY A 79 -5.21 -13.48 5.66
CA GLY A 79 -6.11 -13.87 6.75
C GLY A 79 -6.83 -12.72 7.47
N ILE A 80 -7.77 -13.11 8.33
CA ILE A 80 -8.55 -12.24 9.21
C ILE A 80 -8.24 -12.61 10.66
N VAL A 81 -7.22 -11.98 11.25
CA VAL A 81 -6.67 -12.41 12.54
C VAL A 81 -6.66 -11.30 13.58
N LYS A 82 -6.77 -11.68 14.84
CA LYS A 82 -6.65 -10.78 15.99
C LYS A 82 -5.24 -10.87 16.56
N ALA A 83 -4.53 -9.75 16.60
CA ALA A 83 -3.16 -9.71 17.11
C ALA A 83 -2.74 -8.30 17.56
N ASP A 84 -1.62 -8.23 18.27
CA ASP A 84 -0.84 -7.00 18.43
C ASP A 84 0.14 -6.86 17.25
N VAL A 85 0.41 -5.62 16.84
CA VAL A 85 1.37 -5.31 15.76
C VAL A 85 2.49 -4.43 16.29
N GLY A 86 3.72 -4.90 16.16
CA GLY A 86 4.93 -4.19 16.58
C GLY A 86 5.59 -3.46 15.40
N ILE A 87 5.92 -2.20 15.61
CA ILE A 87 6.61 -1.34 14.65
C ILE A 87 7.98 -0.96 15.22
N GLN A 88 9.02 -1.12 14.41
CA GLN A 88 10.38 -0.72 14.75
C GLN A 88 11.06 -0.11 13.51
N LYS A 89 11.72 1.03 13.69
CA LYS A 89 12.45 1.77 12.64
C LYS A 89 11.60 2.02 11.39
N GLY A 90 10.33 2.35 11.60
CA GLY A 90 9.36 2.64 10.53
C GLY A 90 8.90 1.42 9.72
N ARG A 91 9.13 0.20 10.20
CA ARG A 91 8.73 -1.05 9.55
C ARG A 91 7.91 -1.93 10.50
N ILE A 92 7.02 -2.74 9.92
CA ILE A 92 6.35 -3.82 10.67
C ILE A 92 7.43 -4.83 11.07
N ALA A 93 7.65 -4.96 12.38
CA ALA A 93 8.68 -5.85 12.93
C ALA A 93 8.10 -7.23 13.29
N ALA A 94 6.85 -7.27 13.76
CA ALA A 94 6.18 -8.49 14.16
C ALA A 94 4.66 -8.32 14.24
N ILE A 95 3.94 -9.44 14.05
CA ILE A 95 2.51 -9.61 14.32
C ILE A 95 2.40 -10.79 15.28
N GLY A 96 1.70 -10.62 16.41
CA GLY A 96 1.64 -11.65 17.44
C GLY A 96 1.13 -11.12 18.78
N LYS A 97 1.81 -11.51 19.87
CA LYS A 97 1.42 -11.15 21.25
C LYS A 97 2.43 -10.18 21.85
N ALA A 98 1.96 -8.99 22.20
CA ALA A 98 2.77 -7.97 22.84
C ALA A 98 2.71 -8.03 24.36
N GLY A 99 3.72 -7.46 25.01
CA GLY A 99 3.74 -7.29 26.47
C GLY A 99 5.13 -7.37 27.07
N ASN A 100 5.16 -7.85 28.31
CA ASN A 100 6.40 -8.02 29.07
C ASN A 100 6.74 -9.51 29.24
N PRO A 101 7.84 -10.00 28.65
CA PRO A 101 8.23 -11.41 28.78
C PRO A 101 8.63 -11.79 30.21
N ASP A 102 8.88 -10.83 31.10
CA ASP A 102 9.25 -11.10 32.49
C ASP A 102 8.03 -11.52 33.35
N THR A 103 6.82 -11.22 32.91
CA THR A 103 5.58 -11.41 33.68
C THR A 103 4.44 -12.08 32.91
N GLN A 104 4.53 -12.14 31.58
CA GLN A 104 3.48 -12.68 30.70
C GLN A 104 4.03 -13.81 29.82
N PRO A 105 3.23 -14.83 29.52
CA PRO A 105 3.63 -15.95 28.67
C PRO A 105 3.75 -15.53 27.19
N ASP A 106 4.63 -16.23 26.47
CA ASP A 106 4.69 -16.26 24.99
C ASP A 106 4.73 -14.88 24.30
N VAL A 107 5.34 -13.88 24.95
CA VAL A 107 5.53 -12.54 24.37
C VAL A 107 6.53 -12.59 23.22
N THR A 108 6.07 -12.24 22.01
CA THR A 108 6.90 -12.09 20.82
C THR A 108 7.18 -10.63 20.48
N ILE A 109 6.39 -9.70 21.03
CA ILE A 109 6.49 -8.25 20.78
C ILE A 109 6.72 -7.53 22.11
N VAL A 110 7.97 -7.19 22.41
CA VAL A 110 8.32 -6.60 23.71
C VAL A 110 7.93 -5.13 23.77
N ILE A 111 7.17 -4.77 24.81
CA ILE A 111 6.87 -3.38 25.18
C ILE A 111 7.84 -2.95 26.27
N GLY A 112 8.56 -1.84 26.06
CA GLY A 112 9.47 -1.25 27.05
C GLY A 112 9.23 0.25 27.24
N PRO A 113 10.12 0.94 27.98
CA PRO A 113 9.94 2.36 28.29
C PRO A 113 9.95 3.29 27.06
N GLY A 114 10.54 2.86 25.94
CA GLY A 114 10.59 3.60 24.69
C GLY A 114 9.44 3.31 23.72
N THR A 115 8.47 2.47 24.09
CA THR A 115 7.40 2.01 23.20
C THR A 115 6.16 2.89 23.32
N GLU A 116 5.73 3.49 22.21
CA GLU A 116 4.43 4.16 22.10
C GLU A 116 3.29 3.15 21.86
N ILE A 117 2.06 3.49 22.27
CA ILE A 117 0.89 2.61 22.16
C ILE A 117 -0.23 3.26 21.35
N ILE A 118 -0.72 2.53 20.33
CA ILE A 118 -1.97 2.82 19.63
C ILE A 118 -3.00 1.75 20.05
N ALA A 119 -4.17 2.19 20.49
CA ALA A 119 -5.27 1.30 20.90
C ALA A 119 -6.05 0.81 19.67
N GLY A 120 -5.84 -0.45 19.27
CA GLY A 120 -6.52 -1.10 18.15
C GLY A 120 -7.76 -1.89 18.55
N GLU A 121 -8.08 -2.00 19.86
CA GLU A 121 -9.26 -2.72 20.32
C GLU A 121 -10.56 -2.18 19.66
N GLY A 122 -11.32 -3.08 19.05
CA GLY A 122 -12.54 -2.75 18.32
C GLY A 122 -12.29 -1.89 17.07
N LYS A 123 -11.09 -1.97 16.46
CA LYS A 123 -10.75 -1.38 15.15
C LYS A 123 -10.30 -2.49 14.21
N ILE A 124 -10.53 -2.26 12.92
CA ILE A 124 -9.95 -3.07 11.84
C ILE A 124 -8.67 -2.36 11.38
N LEU A 125 -7.59 -3.13 11.23
CA LEU A 125 -6.31 -2.68 10.69
C LEU A 125 -6.08 -3.34 9.33
N THR A 126 -5.80 -2.53 8.32
CA THR A 126 -5.45 -3.00 6.97
C THR A 126 -4.10 -2.42 6.56
N ALA A 127 -3.50 -2.95 5.50
CA ALA A 127 -2.48 -2.23 4.77
C ALA A 127 -3.04 -0.91 4.21
N GLY A 128 -2.16 0.05 3.93
CA GLY A 128 -2.53 1.25 3.19
C GLY A 128 -2.77 0.92 1.72
N GLY A 129 -3.73 1.59 1.09
CA GLY A 129 -4.04 1.41 -0.33
C GLY A 129 -2.88 1.82 -1.24
N ILE A 130 -2.81 1.18 -2.40
CA ILE A 130 -1.89 1.51 -3.50
C ILE A 130 -2.73 1.84 -4.72
N ASP A 131 -2.67 3.08 -5.20
CA ASP A 131 -3.34 3.50 -6.43
C ASP A 131 -2.32 3.59 -7.58
N PRO A 132 -2.39 2.68 -8.58
CA PRO A 132 -1.43 2.64 -9.67
C PRO A 132 -1.83 3.46 -10.91
N HIS A 133 -2.94 4.21 -10.90
CA HIS A 133 -3.43 4.95 -12.07
C HIS A 133 -3.62 6.44 -11.79
N ILE A 134 -2.63 7.08 -11.17
CA ILE A 134 -2.69 8.50 -10.82
C ILE A 134 -2.30 9.41 -11.99
N HIS A 135 -3.19 10.30 -12.36
CA HIS A 135 -2.82 11.51 -13.10
C HIS A 135 -2.39 12.58 -12.10
N PHE A 136 -1.12 12.98 -12.10
CA PHE A 136 -0.62 14.04 -11.22
C PHE A 136 -1.00 15.44 -11.76
N ILE A 137 -2.30 15.71 -11.75
CA ILE A 137 -2.92 16.96 -12.24
C ILE A 137 -2.71 18.07 -11.22
N CYS A 138 -2.88 17.76 -9.93
CA CYS A 138 -2.69 18.74 -8.87
C CYS A 138 -2.25 18.07 -7.55
N PRO A 139 -1.48 18.77 -6.69
CA PRO A 139 -0.97 18.20 -5.45
C PRO A 139 -2.05 17.90 -4.40
N GLN A 140 -3.24 18.52 -4.51
CA GLN A 140 -4.37 18.29 -3.59
C GLN A 140 -4.85 16.84 -3.59
N GLN A 141 -4.65 16.10 -4.68
CA GLN A 141 -4.99 14.67 -4.77
C GLN A 141 -4.28 13.84 -3.70
N VAL A 142 -3.10 14.25 -3.24
CA VAL A 142 -2.33 13.52 -2.23
C VAL A 142 -3.04 13.51 -0.88
N GLU A 143 -3.61 14.64 -0.47
CA GLU A 143 -4.37 14.74 0.77
C GLU A 143 -5.67 13.92 0.67
N GLU A 144 -6.39 14.03 -0.46
CA GLU A 144 -7.62 13.28 -0.70
C GLU A 144 -7.37 11.76 -0.67
N ALA A 145 -6.30 11.31 -1.35
CA ALA A 145 -5.89 9.91 -1.37
C ALA A 145 -5.56 9.43 0.05
N LEU A 146 -4.77 10.20 0.81
CA LEU A 146 -4.39 9.85 2.18
C LEU A 146 -5.62 9.73 3.10
N MET A 147 -6.58 10.65 2.99
CA MET A 147 -7.82 10.61 3.79
C MET A 147 -8.72 9.42 3.44
N SER A 148 -8.60 8.88 2.22
CA SER A 148 -9.29 7.64 1.82
C SER A 148 -8.55 6.36 2.28
N GLY A 149 -7.35 6.47 2.85
CA GLY A 149 -6.53 5.34 3.28
C GLY A 149 -5.50 4.87 2.25
N VAL A 150 -5.32 5.57 1.13
CA VAL A 150 -4.23 5.32 0.18
C VAL A 150 -2.93 5.88 0.72
N THR A 151 -1.84 5.11 0.62
CA THR A 151 -0.50 5.50 1.12
C THR A 151 0.59 5.41 0.05
N THR A 152 0.23 4.94 -1.15
CA THR A 152 1.11 4.90 -2.32
C THR A 152 0.35 5.30 -3.58
N MET A 153 0.93 6.21 -4.36
CA MET A 153 0.38 6.74 -5.60
C MET A 153 1.39 6.54 -6.74
N LEU A 154 1.03 5.74 -7.74
CA LEU A 154 1.84 5.49 -8.93
C LEU A 154 1.11 6.03 -10.15
N GLY A 155 1.84 6.68 -11.06
CA GLY A 155 1.22 7.31 -12.22
C GLY A 155 2.11 8.36 -12.86
N GLY A 156 1.56 9.36 -13.54
CA GLY A 156 2.39 10.37 -14.21
C GLY A 156 1.67 11.69 -14.43
N GLY A 157 2.44 12.76 -14.61
CA GLY A 157 1.90 14.09 -14.85
C GLY A 157 2.88 15.21 -14.56
N THR A 158 2.51 16.42 -14.98
CA THR A 158 3.30 17.65 -14.76
C THR A 158 2.42 18.80 -14.29
N GLY A 159 1.33 18.52 -13.59
CA GLY A 159 0.30 19.49 -13.24
C GLY A 159 -0.83 19.58 -14.29
N PRO A 160 -1.61 20.67 -14.33
CA PRO A 160 -2.85 20.76 -15.12
C PRO A 160 -2.61 21.06 -16.61
N ALA A 161 -1.65 20.37 -17.22
CA ALA A 161 -1.36 20.43 -18.64
C ALA A 161 -2.25 19.46 -19.43
N THR A 162 -2.60 19.80 -20.68
CA THR A 162 -3.44 18.95 -21.55
C THR A 162 -2.98 17.49 -21.59
N GLY A 163 -1.67 17.26 -21.72
CA GLY A 163 -1.12 15.90 -21.75
C GLY A 163 -1.31 15.12 -20.44
N THR A 164 -1.30 15.78 -19.28
CA THR A 164 -1.52 15.15 -17.97
C THR A 164 -3.00 14.95 -17.69
N ASN A 165 -3.85 15.88 -18.12
CA ASN A 165 -5.30 15.70 -18.04
C ASN A 165 -5.77 14.48 -18.84
N ALA A 166 -5.05 14.14 -19.91
CA ALA A 166 -5.34 12.97 -20.74
C ALA A 166 -4.56 11.72 -20.33
N THR A 167 -3.31 11.84 -19.88
CA THR A 167 -2.40 10.67 -19.77
C THR A 167 -1.57 10.69 -18.49
N THR A 168 -1.33 9.51 -17.89
CA THR A 168 -0.41 9.31 -16.77
C THR A 168 1.06 9.32 -17.20
N CYS A 169 1.49 10.38 -17.89
CA CYS A 169 2.87 10.53 -18.37
C CYS A 169 3.55 11.72 -17.70
N THR A 170 4.75 11.49 -17.15
CA THR A 170 5.72 12.53 -16.78
C THR A 170 6.82 12.57 -17.85
N PRO A 171 6.69 13.40 -18.92
CA PRO A 171 7.46 13.23 -20.14
C PRO A 171 8.88 13.82 -20.04
N GLY A 172 9.89 12.98 -20.21
CA GLY A 172 11.28 13.40 -20.41
C GLY A 172 12.06 13.77 -19.13
N PRO A 173 13.40 13.75 -19.18
CA PRO A 173 14.24 13.85 -17.98
C PRO A 173 14.03 15.11 -17.13
N TRP A 174 13.77 16.26 -17.76
CA TRP A 174 13.59 17.52 -17.04
C TRP A 174 12.33 17.51 -16.16
N HIS A 175 11.20 17.06 -16.70
CA HIS A 175 9.95 16.98 -15.95
C HIS A 175 10.01 15.92 -14.86
N ILE A 176 10.62 14.76 -15.15
CA ILE A 176 10.83 13.70 -14.16
C ILE A 176 11.64 14.24 -12.97
N GLY A 177 12.77 14.90 -13.22
CA GLY A 177 13.57 15.49 -12.15
C GLY A 177 12.82 16.56 -11.35
N LYS A 178 11.97 17.36 -12.00
CA LYS A 178 11.16 18.37 -11.30
C LYS A 178 10.04 17.78 -10.46
N MET A 179 9.38 16.73 -10.95
CA MET A 179 8.32 16.05 -10.22
C MET A 179 8.88 15.29 -9.01
N LEU A 180 10.05 14.63 -9.14
CA LEU A 180 10.75 14.02 -8.00
C LEU A 180 11.09 15.05 -6.92
N GLN A 181 11.57 16.24 -7.30
CA GLN A 181 11.80 17.33 -6.34
C GLN A 181 10.50 17.84 -5.69
N ALA A 182 9.40 17.88 -6.43
CA ALA A 182 8.14 18.44 -5.96
C ALA A 182 7.44 17.57 -4.91
N VAL A 183 7.74 16.27 -4.87
CA VAL A 183 7.08 15.31 -3.97
C VAL A 183 7.85 14.98 -2.70
N ASP A 184 9.08 15.48 -2.54
CA ASP A 184 9.98 15.14 -1.43
C ASP A 184 9.41 15.51 -0.04
N SER A 185 8.52 16.50 0.02
CA SER A 185 7.88 16.93 1.27
C SER A 185 6.48 16.34 1.49
N LEU A 186 6.01 15.44 0.62
CA LEU A 186 4.66 14.90 0.70
C LEU A 186 4.64 13.59 1.50
N PRO A 187 3.66 13.37 2.38
CA PRO A 187 3.56 12.14 3.19
C PRO A 187 2.94 10.99 2.36
N MET A 188 3.52 10.68 1.21
CA MET A 188 3.01 9.70 0.25
C MET A 188 4.16 9.02 -0.48
N ASN A 189 4.10 7.69 -0.61
CA ASN A 189 5.03 6.98 -1.48
C ASN A 189 4.63 7.25 -2.94
N ILE A 190 5.54 7.77 -3.76
CA ILE A 190 5.23 8.16 -5.14
C ILE A 190 6.20 7.52 -6.13
N GLY A 191 5.63 6.97 -7.21
CA GLY A 191 6.38 6.45 -8.35
C GLY A 191 5.85 7.05 -9.65
N PHE A 192 6.74 7.60 -10.48
CA PHE A 192 6.37 8.22 -11.74
C PHE A 192 6.48 7.27 -12.93
N LEU A 193 5.57 7.40 -13.89
CA LEU A 193 5.57 6.77 -15.20
C LEU A 193 6.02 7.78 -16.26
N GLY A 194 6.97 7.38 -17.10
CA GLY A 194 7.36 8.15 -18.29
C GLY A 194 6.39 7.93 -19.45
N LYS A 195 6.59 8.67 -20.55
CA LYS A 195 5.86 8.44 -21.79
C LYS A 195 6.47 7.26 -22.54
N GLY A 196 5.71 6.20 -22.75
CA GLY A 196 6.13 4.97 -23.45
C GLY A 196 5.96 5.01 -24.98
N ASN A 197 5.17 5.96 -25.51
CA ASN A 197 4.89 6.06 -26.94
C ASN A 197 6.09 6.60 -27.73
N ALA A 198 6.98 5.70 -28.15
CA ALA A 198 8.04 5.93 -29.12
C ALA A 198 8.38 4.63 -29.86
N SER A 199 8.81 4.70 -31.11
CA SER A 199 9.25 3.53 -31.90
C SER A 199 10.77 3.31 -31.94
N LEU A 200 11.52 4.15 -31.22
CA LEU A 200 12.97 4.01 -31.02
C LEU A 200 13.27 4.03 -29.51
N PRO A 201 14.26 3.27 -29.02
CA PRO A 201 14.43 3.02 -27.60
C PRO A 201 15.05 4.21 -26.83
N GLU A 202 15.90 5.01 -27.48
CA GLU A 202 16.80 5.95 -26.79
C GLU A 202 16.05 6.98 -25.94
N ALA A 203 14.91 7.48 -26.44
CA ALA A 203 14.08 8.44 -25.71
C ALA A 203 13.38 7.82 -24.49
N LEU A 204 13.05 6.52 -24.55
CA LEU A 204 12.47 5.79 -23.43
C LEU A 204 13.53 5.52 -22.37
N GLU A 205 14.71 5.06 -22.79
CA GLU A 205 15.85 4.82 -21.88
C GLU A 205 16.25 6.07 -21.11
N LEU A 206 16.25 7.25 -21.75
CA LEU A 206 16.55 8.52 -21.08
C LEU A 206 15.55 8.82 -19.96
N GLN A 207 14.28 8.46 -20.11
CA GLN A 207 13.28 8.64 -19.07
C GLN A 207 13.51 7.67 -17.91
N VAL A 208 13.78 6.40 -18.20
CA VAL A 208 14.08 5.39 -17.16
C VAL A 208 15.30 5.81 -16.35
N LYS A 209 16.39 6.22 -17.03
CA LYS A 209 17.61 6.73 -16.39
C LYS A 209 17.37 8.00 -15.56
N ALA A 210 16.32 8.77 -15.86
CA ALA A 210 15.95 9.94 -15.08
C ALA A 210 15.13 9.62 -13.82
N GLY A 211 14.62 8.38 -13.67
CA GLY A 211 14.02 7.90 -12.42
C GLY A 211 12.54 7.50 -12.48
N VAL A 212 11.96 7.26 -13.67
CA VAL A 212 10.61 6.66 -13.73
C VAL A 212 10.67 5.17 -13.37
N ILE A 213 9.62 4.68 -12.71
CA ILE A 213 9.48 3.26 -12.33
C ILE A 213 8.76 2.42 -13.40
N GLY A 214 8.30 3.07 -14.46
CA GLY A 214 7.53 2.47 -15.53
C GLY A 214 7.26 3.43 -16.68
N LEU A 215 6.60 2.93 -17.72
CA LEU A 215 6.22 3.70 -18.90
C LEU A 215 4.72 3.54 -19.18
N LYS A 216 4.04 4.64 -19.51
CA LYS A 216 2.64 4.63 -19.96
C LYS A 216 2.58 4.70 -21.48
N LEU A 217 1.97 3.71 -22.10
CA LEU A 217 1.46 3.78 -23.47
C LEU A 217 0.03 4.35 -23.45
N HIS A 218 -0.21 5.43 -24.20
CA HIS A 218 -1.54 6.04 -24.31
C HIS A 218 -1.94 6.32 -25.76
N GLU A 219 -3.20 6.07 -26.11
CA GLU A 219 -3.66 6.21 -27.50
C GLU A 219 -3.56 7.64 -28.03
N ASP A 220 -3.78 8.66 -27.18
CA ASP A 220 -3.56 10.08 -27.46
C ASP A 220 -2.12 10.41 -27.93
N TRP A 221 -1.15 9.56 -27.59
CA TRP A 221 0.23 9.64 -28.07
C TRP A 221 0.57 8.59 -29.14
N GLY A 222 -0.39 7.77 -29.55
CA GLY A 222 -0.26 6.68 -30.52
C GLY A 222 0.20 5.36 -29.90
N THR A 223 -0.74 4.54 -29.43
CA THR A 223 -0.48 3.18 -28.91
C THR A 223 -0.49 2.16 -30.06
N THR A 224 0.43 2.32 -31.00
CA THR A 224 0.56 1.45 -32.18
C THR A 224 1.38 0.19 -31.85
N PRO A 225 1.28 -0.90 -32.63
CA PRO A 225 2.11 -2.09 -32.45
C PRO A 225 3.62 -1.81 -32.37
N ALA A 226 4.11 -0.81 -33.11
CA ALA A 226 5.51 -0.42 -33.09
C ALA A 226 5.93 0.27 -31.78
N SER A 227 5.08 1.14 -31.22
CA SER A 227 5.37 1.77 -29.93
C SER A 227 5.22 0.77 -28.77
N ILE A 228 4.25 -0.13 -28.85
CA ILE A 228 4.09 -1.25 -27.91
C ILE A 228 5.36 -2.12 -27.88
N ASP A 229 5.84 -2.58 -29.03
CA ASP A 229 6.98 -3.50 -29.11
C ASP A 229 8.27 -2.87 -28.58
N ASN A 230 8.53 -1.62 -28.96
CA ASN A 230 9.70 -0.88 -28.51
C ASN A 230 9.65 -0.59 -27.00
N CYS A 231 8.49 -0.13 -26.49
CA CYS A 231 8.31 0.15 -25.06
C CYS A 231 8.53 -1.09 -24.20
N LEU A 232 7.93 -2.23 -24.56
CA LEU A 232 8.12 -3.49 -23.85
C LEU A 232 9.56 -4.01 -23.93
N THR A 233 10.25 -3.80 -25.06
CA THR A 233 11.67 -4.15 -25.19
C THR A 233 12.54 -3.36 -24.22
N VAL A 234 12.29 -2.05 -24.08
CA VAL A 234 13.00 -1.22 -23.09
C VAL A 234 12.61 -1.62 -21.67
N ALA A 235 11.36 -1.96 -21.42
CA ALA A 235 10.91 -2.39 -20.10
C ALA A 235 11.62 -3.66 -19.61
N ASP A 236 11.71 -4.68 -20.46
CA ASP A 236 12.45 -5.92 -20.15
C ASP A 236 13.93 -5.67 -19.86
N GLN A 237 14.55 -4.69 -20.53
CA GLN A 237 15.97 -4.36 -20.34
C GLN A 237 16.27 -3.67 -19.01
N TYR A 238 15.31 -2.89 -18.49
CA TYR A 238 15.51 -2.05 -17.30
C TYR A 238 14.71 -2.54 -16.08
N ASP A 239 13.97 -3.64 -16.21
CA ASP A 239 13.12 -4.21 -15.17
C ASP A 239 12.11 -3.19 -14.60
N ILE A 240 11.35 -2.58 -15.51
CA ILE A 240 10.27 -1.64 -15.18
C ILE A 240 8.94 -2.13 -15.74
N GLN A 241 7.82 -1.64 -15.19
CA GLN A 241 6.49 -2.01 -15.67
C GLN A 241 6.06 -1.13 -16.87
N VAL A 242 5.22 -1.67 -17.75
CA VAL A 242 4.49 -0.91 -18.77
C VAL A 242 3.01 -0.91 -18.44
N ALA A 243 2.43 0.28 -18.36
CA ALA A 243 0.98 0.46 -18.31
C ALA A 243 0.46 0.86 -19.69
N ILE A 244 -0.72 0.38 -20.08
CA ILE A 244 -1.27 0.62 -21.42
C ILE A 244 -2.72 1.08 -21.40
N HIS A 245 -3.00 2.10 -22.20
CA HIS A 245 -4.30 2.50 -22.73
C HIS A 245 -4.23 2.28 -24.26
N THR A 246 -5.00 1.31 -24.74
CA THR A 246 -4.94 0.77 -26.11
C THR A 246 -5.62 1.66 -27.14
N ASP A 247 -5.40 1.38 -28.43
CA ASP A 247 -6.02 2.07 -29.57
C ASP A 247 -7.54 1.78 -29.62
N THR A 248 -8.35 2.68 -29.06
CA THR A 248 -9.82 2.54 -29.03
C THR A 248 -10.41 2.61 -30.42
N LEU A 249 -9.77 3.36 -31.31
CA LEU A 249 -10.23 3.59 -32.68
C LEU A 249 -10.01 2.38 -33.59
N ASN A 250 -9.18 1.43 -33.16
CA ASN A 250 -8.67 0.35 -34.01
C ASN A 250 -7.98 0.91 -35.27
N GLU A 251 -7.30 2.06 -35.16
CA GLU A 251 -6.62 2.71 -36.29
C GLU A 251 -5.47 1.84 -36.81
N SER A 252 -4.70 1.28 -35.89
CA SER A 252 -3.49 0.51 -36.15
C SER A 252 -3.69 -1.00 -36.14
N GLY A 253 -4.91 -1.46 -35.84
CA GLY A 253 -5.31 -2.86 -35.74
C GLY A 253 -6.40 -3.06 -34.68
N PHE A 254 -6.97 -4.25 -34.63
CA PHE A 254 -7.92 -4.63 -33.57
C PHE A 254 -7.17 -5.10 -32.31
N VAL A 255 -7.92 -5.51 -31.28
CA VAL A 255 -7.35 -5.97 -30.01
C VAL A 255 -6.39 -7.16 -30.19
N GLU A 256 -6.67 -8.06 -31.12
CA GLU A 256 -5.81 -9.19 -31.47
C GLU A 256 -4.43 -8.75 -31.99
N ASP A 257 -4.36 -7.64 -32.74
CA ASP A 257 -3.12 -7.09 -33.25
C ASP A 257 -2.29 -6.46 -32.12
N THR A 258 -2.96 -5.78 -31.19
CA THR A 258 -2.35 -5.25 -29.97
C THR A 258 -1.81 -6.39 -29.08
N LEU A 259 -2.59 -7.45 -28.87
CA LEU A 259 -2.15 -8.63 -28.11
C LEU A 259 -0.97 -9.33 -28.78
N ALA A 260 -0.97 -9.43 -30.12
CA ALA A 260 0.15 -9.96 -30.87
C ALA A 260 1.43 -9.11 -30.68
N ALA A 261 1.30 -7.78 -30.61
CA ALA A 261 2.41 -6.87 -30.35
C ALA A 261 3.02 -7.04 -28.93
N PHE A 262 2.25 -7.53 -27.95
CA PHE A 262 2.78 -7.82 -26.62
C PHE A 262 3.82 -8.96 -26.64
N LYS A 263 3.68 -9.93 -27.57
CA LYS A 263 4.56 -11.11 -27.67
C LYS A 263 4.68 -11.90 -26.36
N GLY A 264 3.61 -11.92 -25.56
CA GLY A 264 3.56 -12.60 -24.26
C GLY A 264 4.37 -11.95 -23.13
N ARG A 265 4.89 -10.73 -23.32
CA ARG A 265 5.61 -9.97 -22.28
C ARG A 265 4.64 -9.39 -21.24
N CYS A 266 5.16 -9.12 -20.04
CA CYS A 266 4.39 -8.55 -18.94
C CYS A 266 3.93 -7.12 -19.29
N ILE A 267 2.65 -6.83 -19.06
CA ILE A 267 2.07 -5.50 -19.25
C ILE A 267 0.85 -5.33 -18.34
N HIS A 268 0.64 -4.12 -17.83
CA HIS A 268 -0.53 -3.75 -17.04
C HIS A 268 -1.56 -3.04 -17.92
N THR A 269 -2.67 -3.71 -18.24
CA THR A 269 -3.81 -3.12 -18.96
C THR A 269 -4.64 -2.25 -18.01
N PHE A 270 -4.58 -0.94 -18.17
CA PHE A 270 -5.46 -0.04 -17.43
C PHE A 270 -6.91 -0.15 -17.92
N HIS A 271 -7.87 0.21 -17.05
CA HIS A 271 -9.33 0.21 -17.28
C HIS A 271 -9.76 -0.82 -18.33
N THR A 272 -9.45 -2.09 -18.05
CA THR A 272 -9.54 -3.20 -19.02
C THR A 272 -10.97 -3.42 -19.53
N GLU A 273 -11.98 -2.94 -18.81
CA GLU A 273 -13.37 -2.94 -19.26
C GLU A 273 -13.61 -2.08 -20.51
N GLY A 274 -12.90 -0.94 -20.62
CA GLY A 274 -12.81 -0.14 -21.84
C GLY A 274 -13.57 1.20 -21.84
N ALA A 275 -14.36 1.52 -20.82
CA ALA A 275 -15.05 2.80 -20.70
C ALA A 275 -14.17 3.98 -20.27
#